data_AF-A0A1Q3ARB9-F1
#
_entry.id   AF-A0A1Q3ARB9-F1
#
_cell.length_a   1.000
_cell.length_b   1.000
_cell.length_c   1.000
_cell.angle_alpha   90.00
_cell.angle_beta   90.00
_cell.angle_gamma   90.00
#
_symmetry.space_group_name_H-M   'P 1'
#
loop_
_entity.id
_entity.type
_entity.pdbx_description
1 polymer ?
#
loop_
_entity_poly.entity_id
_entity_poly.type
_entity_poly.pdbx_seq_one_letter_code
_entity_poly.pdbx_strand_id
1 'polypeptide(L)'
;METISEDQEEEYSWREVILPSLIPVVPYEPGLERETGERRRGRDILVAIDHGPNSKHAFDWALIHFCRLADTIHLVHAVSSVKNVIVYDSSQALMEKLAVEALQVAMVRTVARIVEGEAGKVICKEAERLKPAAVVMGTRGRSLIQSVLQGSVSEYCFHNCKSAPVIIVPGKEAGDESLI
;
A
#
# COMPACT_ATOMS: atom_id res chain seq x y z
N MET A 1 0.64 32.41 -29.35
CA MET A 1 0.81 30.95 -29.26
C MET A 1 0.61 30.61 -27.78
N GLU A 2 -0.65 30.50 -27.38
CA GLU A 2 -1.03 30.18 -26.01
C GLU A 2 -1.23 28.68 -25.94
N THR A 3 -0.27 27.98 -25.33
CA THR A 3 -0.48 26.60 -24.90
C THR A 3 -1.27 26.65 -23.60
N ILE A 4 -2.57 26.42 -23.72
CA ILE A 4 -3.46 26.17 -22.58
C ILE A 4 -2.95 24.86 -21.96
N SER A 5 -2.30 24.95 -20.80
CA SER A 5 -2.07 23.79 -19.94
C SER A 5 -3.41 23.39 -19.35
N GLU A 6 -4.09 22.46 -20.00
CA GLU A 6 -5.22 21.74 -19.42
C GLU A 6 -4.68 20.79 -18.34
N ASP A 7 -4.32 21.36 -17.19
CA ASP A 7 -4.33 20.63 -15.93
C ASP A 7 -5.81 20.35 -15.61
N GLN A 8 -6.38 19.36 -16.29
CA GLN A 8 -7.59 18.72 -15.81
C GLN A 8 -7.17 18.02 -14.51
N GLU A 9 -7.42 18.66 -13.36
CA GLU A 9 -7.46 17.99 -12.07
C GLU A 9 -8.50 16.86 -12.20
N GLU A 10 -8.05 15.67 -12.62
CA GLU A 10 -8.85 14.44 -12.56
C GLU A 10 -9.45 14.40 -11.15
N GLU A 11 -10.78 14.40 -11.06
CA GLU A 11 -11.54 14.45 -9.80
C GLU A 11 -11.01 13.35 -8.88
N TYR A 12 -10.18 13.75 -7.91
CA TYR A 12 -9.47 12.80 -7.08
C TYR A 12 -10.48 12.18 -6.11
N SER A 13 -10.89 10.95 -6.38
CA SER A 13 -11.94 10.26 -5.64
C SER A 13 -11.34 9.10 -4.85
N TRP A 14 -11.42 9.15 -3.53
CA TRP A 14 -10.87 8.12 -2.64
C TRP A 14 -11.81 7.83 -1.48
N ARG A 15 -11.66 6.63 -0.91
CA ARG A 15 -12.35 6.20 0.30
C ARG A 15 -11.33 5.59 1.26
N GLU A 16 -11.25 6.16 2.46
CA GLU A 16 -10.55 5.51 3.57
C GLU A 16 -11.35 4.29 4.03
N VAL A 17 -10.66 3.20 4.31
CA VAL A 17 -11.30 2.01 4.89
C VAL A 17 -11.26 2.15 6.41
N ILE A 18 -12.44 2.10 7.03
CA ILE A 18 -12.55 2.07 8.49
C ILE A 18 -12.19 0.65 8.95
N LEU A 19 -10.93 0.46 9.34
CA LEU A 19 -10.45 -0.81 9.84
C LEU A 19 -10.94 -1.04 11.28
N PRO A 20 -11.32 -2.26 11.67
CA PRO A 20 -11.68 -2.56 13.04
C PRO A 20 -10.52 -2.20 13.99
N SER A 21 -10.82 -1.49 15.09
CA SER A 21 -9.82 -1.15 16.10
C SER A 21 -9.45 -2.40 16.90
N LEU A 22 -8.44 -3.13 16.44
CA LEU A 22 -7.97 -4.36 17.09
C LEU A 22 -6.96 -4.09 18.21
N ILE A 23 -6.48 -2.85 18.33
CA ILE A 23 -5.63 -2.40 19.44
C ILE A 23 -6.54 -1.80 20.52
N PRO A 24 -6.50 -2.28 21.78
CA PRO A 24 -7.19 -1.64 22.88
C PRO A 24 -6.74 -0.18 23.02
N VAL A 25 -7.67 0.76 22.87
CA VAL A 25 -7.41 2.16 23.24
C VAL A 25 -7.36 2.20 24.75
N VAL A 26 -6.16 2.29 25.32
CA VAL A 26 -6.00 2.47 26.76
C VAL A 26 -6.48 3.89 27.10
N PRO A 27 -7.54 4.06 27.91
CA PRO A 27 -8.14 5.38 28.16
C PRO A 27 -7.30 6.27 29.07
N TYR A 28 -6.18 5.76 29.58
CA TYR A 28 -5.23 6.47 30.43
C TYR A 28 -3.82 6.29 29.90
N GLU A 29 -2.97 7.31 30.07
CA GLU A 29 -1.55 7.17 29.76
C GLU A 29 -0.91 6.21 30.78
N PRO A 30 -0.25 5.12 30.34
CA PRO A 30 0.46 4.25 31.28
C PRO A 30 1.56 5.03 31.98
N GLY A 31 1.53 5.04 33.31
CA GLY A 31 2.47 5.75 34.20
C GLY A 31 3.87 5.14 34.25
N LEU A 32 4.41 4.72 33.11
CA LEU A 32 5.79 4.29 32.97
C LEU A 32 6.64 5.54 32.74
N GLU A 33 7.62 5.78 33.62
CA GLU A 33 8.64 6.81 33.41
C GLU A 33 9.29 6.58 32.05
N ARG A 34 8.99 7.49 31.12
CA ARG A 34 9.51 7.43 29.75
C ARG A 34 10.98 7.83 29.80
N GLU A 35 11.89 6.89 29.53
CA GLU A 35 13.28 7.24 29.20
C GLU A 35 13.29 8.33 28.12
N THR A 36 14.10 9.36 28.34
CA THR A 36 14.24 10.57 27.52
C THR A 36 14.84 10.33 26.13
N GLY A 37 14.89 9.08 25.67
CA GLY A 37 15.28 8.77 24.30
C GLY A 37 14.19 9.25 23.35
N GLU A 38 14.55 10.07 22.37
CA GLU A 38 13.71 10.31 21.19
C GLU A 38 13.40 8.94 20.57
N ARG A 39 12.22 8.38 20.89
CA ARG A 39 11.73 7.21 20.16
C ARG A 39 11.72 7.62 18.70
N ARG A 40 12.56 6.96 17.89
CA ARG A 40 12.50 7.08 16.43
C ARG A 40 11.03 6.91 16.04
N ARG A 41 10.40 7.97 15.53
CA ARG A 41 9.02 7.89 15.05
C ARG A 41 8.95 6.72 14.06
N GLY A 42 7.87 5.95 14.15
CA GLY A 42 7.55 4.92 13.18
C GLY A 42 7.66 5.43 11.76
N ARG A 43 8.13 4.59 10.84
CA ARG A 43 8.14 4.94 9.42
C ARG A 43 6.78 4.62 8.82
N ASP A 44 6.36 5.45 7.87
CA ASP A 44 5.25 5.11 7.00
C ASP A 44 5.75 4.24 5.84
N ILE A 45 5.13 3.09 5.62
CA ILE A 45 5.46 2.15 4.56
C ILE A 45 4.24 2.01 3.66
N LEU A 46 4.34 2.42 2.41
CA LEU A 46 3.24 2.27 1.46
C LEU A 46 3.34 0.91 0.77
N VAL A 47 2.25 0.16 0.72
CA VAL A 47 2.17 -1.13 0.03
C VAL A 47 1.06 -1.06 -1.01
N ALA A 48 1.42 -1.28 -2.28
CA ALA A 48 0.45 -1.35 -3.37
C ALA A 48 -0.21 -2.73 -3.40
N ILE A 49 -1.54 -2.75 -3.25
CA ILE A 49 -2.35 -3.96 -3.14
C ILE A 49 -3.28 -4.09 -4.35
N ASP A 50 -3.49 -5.33 -4.78
CA ASP A 50 -4.56 -5.75 -5.68
C ASP A 50 -5.06 -7.15 -5.29
N HIS A 51 -6.01 -7.70 -6.05
CA HIS A 51 -6.49 -9.07 -5.82
C HIS A 51 -5.53 -10.16 -6.34
N GLY A 52 -4.36 -9.78 -6.84
CA GLY A 52 -3.37 -10.68 -7.40
C GLY A 52 -2.46 -11.31 -6.35
N PRO A 53 -1.91 -12.52 -6.61
CA PRO A 53 -1.06 -13.21 -5.65
C PRO A 53 0.28 -12.51 -5.39
N ASN A 54 0.79 -11.74 -6.35
CA ASN A 54 2.08 -11.07 -6.21
C ASN A 54 2.02 -9.85 -5.30
N SER A 55 0.90 -9.13 -5.25
CA SER A 55 0.74 -8.02 -4.30
C SER A 55 0.59 -8.55 -2.87
N LYS A 56 -0.14 -9.66 -2.69
CA LYS A 56 -0.18 -10.39 -1.40
C LYS A 56 1.22 -10.84 -0.98
N HIS A 57 1.98 -11.44 -1.89
CA HIS A 57 3.35 -11.85 -1.59
C HIS A 57 4.24 -10.66 -1.20
N ALA A 58 4.13 -9.53 -1.90
CA ALA A 58 4.87 -8.31 -1.57
C ALA A 58 4.49 -7.75 -0.19
N PHE A 59 3.22 -7.82 0.17
CA PHE A 59 2.74 -7.49 1.50
C PHE A 59 3.36 -8.39 2.57
N ASP A 60 3.34 -9.71 2.38
CA ASP A 60 3.91 -10.68 3.33
C ASP A 60 5.42 -10.46 3.50
N TRP A 61 6.11 -10.24 2.38
CA TRP A 61 7.52 -9.93 2.38
C TRP A 61 7.80 -8.65 3.17
N ALA A 62 6.98 -7.61 3.00
CA ALA A 62 7.12 -6.36 3.75
C ALA A 62 6.93 -6.57 5.25
N LEU A 63 5.93 -7.35 5.67
CA LEU A 63 5.68 -7.66 7.08
C LEU A 63 6.88 -8.33 7.73
N ILE A 64 7.43 -9.35 7.07
CA ILE A 64 8.45 -10.22 7.66
C ILE A 64 9.85 -9.60 7.61
N HIS A 65 10.18 -8.93 6.50
CA HIS A 65 11.57 -8.55 6.22
C HIS A 65 11.81 -7.04 6.33
N PHE A 66 10.78 -6.21 6.28
CA PHE A 66 10.94 -4.77 6.14
C PHE A 66 10.36 -3.95 7.30
N CYS A 67 9.20 -4.38 7.80
CA CYS A 67 8.47 -3.68 8.85
C CYS A 67 9.10 -3.91 10.23
N ARG A 68 8.92 -2.92 11.11
CA ARG A 68 9.29 -2.93 12.52
C ARG A 68 8.07 -2.55 13.34
N LEU A 69 8.06 -2.93 14.63
CA LEU A 69 6.92 -2.71 15.53
C LEU A 69 6.37 -1.27 15.54
N ALA A 70 7.22 -0.26 15.38
CA ALA A 70 6.80 1.13 15.39
C ALA A 70 6.26 1.63 14.04
N ASP A 71 6.46 0.90 12.94
CA ASP A 71 6.05 1.33 11.60
C ASP A 71 4.53 1.32 11.42
N THR A 72 4.05 2.11 10.45
CA THR A 72 2.67 2.09 9.98
C THR A 72 2.64 1.70 8.52
N ILE A 73 1.83 0.69 8.19
CA ILE A 73 1.60 0.25 6.83
C ILE A 73 0.41 1.00 6.25
N HIS A 74 0.61 1.59 5.07
CA HIS A 74 -0.42 2.24 4.27
C HIS A 74 -0.73 1.38 3.06
N LEU A 75 -1.84 0.66 3.10
CA LEU A 75 -2.33 -0.14 1.98
C LEU A 75 -3.03 0.78 0.99
N VAL A 76 -2.62 0.72 -0.28
CA VAL A 76 -3.22 1.51 -1.37
C VAL A 76 -3.67 0.56 -2.46
N HIS A 77 -4.95 0.65 -2.83
CA HIS A 77 -5.50 -0.09 -3.97
C HIS A 77 -6.22 0.85 -4.93
N ALA A 78 -5.77 0.82 -6.17
CA ALA A 78 -6.37 1.58 -7.25
C ALA A 78 -7.51 0.79 -7.90
N VAL A 79 -8.66 1.43 -8.09
CA VAL A 79 -9.85 0.85 -8.71
C VAL A 79 -10.34 1.72 -9.87
N SER A 80 -11.12 1.13 -10.78
CA SER A 80 -11.71 1.87 -11.90
C SER A 80 -12.79 2.87 -11.46
N SER A 81 -13.56 2.54 -10.41
CA SER A 81 -14.40 3.52 -9.74
C SER A 81 -14.74 3.12 -8.31
N VAL A 82 -14.62 4.07 -7.37
CA VAL A 82 -15.03 3.87 -5.97
C VAL A 82 -16.56 3.96 -5.77
N LYS A 83 -17.29 4.43 -6.79
CA LYS A 83 -18.76 4.47 -6.83
C LYS A 83 -19.35 3.09 -7.18
N ASN A 84 -18.55 2.19 -7.74
CA ASN A 84 -18.97 0.81 -7.96
C ASN A 84 -18.94 0.03 -6.64
N VAL A 85 -20.13 -0.21 -6.09
CA VAL A 85 -20.31 -0.88 -4.78
C VAL A 85 -19.68 -2.27 -4.76
N ILE A 86 -19.83 -3.06 -5.82
CA ILE A 86 -19.29 -4.44 -5.87
C ILE A 86 -17.75 -4.41 -5.80
N VAL A 87 -17.14 -3.54 -6.60
CA VAL A 87 -15.68 -3.37 -6.61
C VAL A 87 -15.22 -2.87 -5.24
N TYR A 88 -15.86 -1.83 -4.72
CA TYR A 88 -15.50 -1.26 -3.43
C TYR A 88 -15.61 -2.26 -2.29
N ASP A 89 -16.72 -2.99 -2.17
CA ASP A 89 -16.95 -3.96 -1.09
C ASP A 89 -15.92 -5.10 -1.16
N SER A 90 -15.60 -5.59 -2.36
CA SER A 90 -14.54 -6.60 -2.53
C SER A 90 -13.16 -6.08 -2.13
N SER A 91 -12.85 -4.83 -2.48
CA SER A 91 -11.59 -4.17 -2.13
C SER A 91 -11.51 -3.89 -0.64
N GLN A 92 -12.61 -3.48 -0.01
CA GLN A 92 -12.70 -3.25 1.43
C GLN A 92 -12.44 -4.55 2.20
N ALA A 93 -13.11 -5.64 1.82
CA ALA A 93 -12.92 -6.95 2.46
C ALA A 93 -11.46 -7.43 2.37
N LEU A 94 -10.80 -7.19 1.22
CA LEU A 94 -9.37 -7.46 1.05
C LEU A 94 -8.52 -6.63 2.03
N MET A 95 -8.76 -5.31 2.11
CA MET A 95 -8.00 -4.42 2.99
C MET A 95 -8.15 -4.77 4.47
N GLU A 96 -9.36 -5.10 4.91
CA GLU A 96 -9.64 -5.53 6.28
C GLU A 96 -8.90 -6.82 6.62
N LYS A 97 -8.92 -7.82 5.71
CA LYS A 97 -8.18 -9.06 5.87
C LYS A 97 -6.68 -8.80 6.05
N LEU A 98 -6.08 -7.97 5.19
CA LEU A 98 -4.65 -7.66 5.26
C LEU A 98 -4.30 -6.88 6.53
N ALA A 99 -5.14 -5.97 6.98
CA ALA A 99 -4.92 -5.24 8.22
C ALA A 99 -4.90 -6.16 9.45
N VAL A 100 -5.82 -7.14 9.51
CA VAL A 100 -5.82 -8.17 10.57
C VAL A 100 -4.52 -8.95 10.54
N GLU A 101 -4.08 -9.37 9.35
CA GLU A 101 -2.84 -10.14 9.16
C GLU A 101 -1.59 -9.35 9.56
N ALA A 102 -1.50 -8.07 9.17
CA ALA A 102 -0.40 -7.18 9.56
C ALA A 102 -0.27 -7.06 11.08
N LEU A 103 -1.40 -6.94 11.78
CA LEU A 103 -1.41 -6.87 13.23
C LEU A 103 -1.00 -8.20 13.87
N GLN A 104 -1.51 -9.33 13.37
CA GLN A 104 -1.23 -10.65 13.93
C GLN A 104 0.24 -11.07 13.74
N VAL A 105 0.82 -10.77 12.57
CA VAL A 105 2.15 -11.24 12.19
C VAL A 105 3.25 -10.30 12.67
N ALA A 106 3.06 -8.99 12.56
CA ALA A 106 4.11 -8.00 12.82
C ALA A 106 3.75 -6.98 13.91
N MET A 107 2.55 -7.04 14.49
CA MET A 107 2.03 -6.06 15.46
C MET A 107 2.10 -4.61 14.96
N VAL A 108 2.01 -4.41 13.64
CA VAL A 108 2.10 -3.09 13.02
C VAL A 108 0.73 -2.48 12.81
N ARG A 109 0.67 -1.15 12.89
CA ARG A 109 -0.54 -0.39 12.57
C ARG A 109 -0.78 -0.41 11.07
N THR A 110 -2.04 -0.47 10.66
CA THR A 110 -2.44 -0.38 9.25
C THR A 110 -3.41 0.78 9.03
N VAL A 111 -3.22 1.49 7.92
CA VAL A 111 -4.17 2.42 7.32
C VAL A 111 -4.42 1.93 5.90
N ALA A 112 -5.66 2.02 5.41
CA ALA A 112 -6.01 1.52 4.07
C ALA A 112 -6.82 2.55 3.29
N ARG A 113 -6.48 2.70 2.00
CA ARG A 113 -7.14 3.62 1.06
C ARG A 113 -7.43 2.92 -0.27
N ILE A 114 -8.68 3.06 -0.71
CA ILE A 114 -9.14 2.66 -2.04
C ILE A 114 -9.30 3.94 -2.85
N VAL A 115 -8.63 4.02 -3.99
CA VAL A 115 -8.53 5.26 -4.77
C VAL A 115 -8.94 4.98 -6.21
N GLU A 116 -9.76 5.85 -6.78
CA GLU A 116 -10.15 5.79 -8.18
C GLU A 116 -9.00 6.28 -9.07
N GLY A 117 -8.68 5.53 -10.12
CA GLY A 117 -7.74 5.97 -11.15
C GLY A 117 -6.76 4.90 -11.64
N GLU A 118 -5.83 5.32 -12.49
CA GLU A 118 -4.78 4.46 -13.02
C GLU A 118 -3.76 4.10 -11.91
N ALA A 119 -3.51 2.81 -11.70
CA ALA A 119 -2.74 2.32 -10.56
C ALA A 119 -1.38 2.99 -10.39
N GLY A 120 -0.60 3.15 -11.47
CA GLY A 120 0.72 3.78 -11.40
C GLY A 120 0.66 5.23 -10.91
N LYS A 121 -0.27 6.03 -11.47
CA LYS A 121 -0.49 7.43 -11.08
C LYS A 121 -0.99 7.53 -9.64
N VAL A 122 -1.97 6.72 -9.28
CA VAL A 122 -2.54 6.66 -7.92
C VAL A 122 -1.46 6.38 -6.87
N ILE A 123 -0.62 5.37 -7.12
CA ILE A 123 0.45 4.99 -6.20
C ILE A 123 1.47 6.12 -6.06
N CYS A 124 1.93 6.72 -7.16
CA CYS A 124 2.84 7.86 -7.12
C CYS A 124 2.25 9.05 -6.34
N LYS A 125 0.99 9.39 -6.59
CA LYS A 125 0.28 10.49 -5.91
C LYS A 125 0.13 10.23 -4.41
N GLU A 126 -0.20 9.00 -4.01
CA GLU A 126 -0.27 8.63 -2.60
C GLU A 126 1.11 8.61 -1.93
N ALA A 127 2.17 8.23 -2.66
CA ALA A 127 3.54 8.33 -2.18
C ALA A 127 4.00 9.79 -2.02
N GLU A 128 3.59 10.70 -2.91
CA GLU A 128 3.84 12.14 -2.78
C GLU A 128 3.14 12.76 -1.57
N ARG A 129 1.88 12.36 -1.35
CA ARG A 129 1.10 12.82 -0.21
C ARG A 129 1.66 12.33 1.12
N LEU A 130 2.03 11.04 1.19
CA LEU A 130 2.46 10.39 2.42
C LEU A 130 3.96 10.60 2.72
N LYS A 131 4.80 10.71 1.68
CA LYS A 131 6.27 10.68 1.75
C LYS A 131 6.77 9.47 2.57
N PRO A 132 6.38 8.25 2.20
CA PRO A 132 6.73 7.05 2.96
C PRO A 132 8.23 6.76 2.87
N ALA A 133 8.75 5.97 3.81
CA ALA A 133 10.12 5.50 3.75
C ALA A 133 10.38 4.57 2.55
N ALA A 134 9.36 3.88 2.06
CA ALA A 134 9.39 3.15 0.79
C ALA A 134 7.97 2.89 0.27
N VAL A 135 7.88 2.64 -1.04
CA VAL A 135 6.73 2.05 -1.72
C VAL A 135 7.07 0.60 -2.05
N VAL A 136 6.31 -0.36 -1.52
CA VAL A 136 6.49 -1.79 -1.76
C VAL A 136 5.42 -2.29 -2.72
N MET A 137 5.82 -3.06 -3.72
CA MET A 137 4.90 -3.64 -4.70
C MET A 137 5.42 -4.96 -5.28
N GLY A 138 4.50 -5.82 -5.72
CA GLY A 138 4.86 -7.06 -6.41
C GLY A 138 5.19 -6.84 -7.88
N THR A 139 5.95 -7.76 -8.49
CA THR A 139 6.07 -7.83 -9.95
C THR A 139 4.77 -8.31 -10.60
N ARG A 140 4.53 -7.97 -11.87
CA ARG A 140 3.50 -8.67 -12.67
C ARG A 140 3.84 -10.17 -12.76
N GLY A 141 2.83 -11.03 -12.69
CA GLY A 141 2.99 -12.47 -12.92
C GLY A 141 3.37 -12.73 -14.38
N ARG A 142 4.29 -13.69 -14.61
CA ARG A 142 4.76 -14.09 -15.95
C ARG A 142 3.64 -14.63 -16.87
N SER A 143 2.43 -14.89 -16.37
CA SER A 143 1.27 -15.38 -17.14
C SER A 143 0.56 -14.32 -18.00
N LEU A 144 0.82 -13.02 -17.80
CA LEU A 144 0.15 -11.92 -18.51
C LEU A 144 1.02 -11.24 -19.58
N ILE A 145 2.06 -11.92 -20.09
CA ILE A 145 3.04 -11.36 -21.05
C ILE A 145 2.44 -11.02 -22.43
N GLN A 146 1.14 -11.21 -22.68
CA GLN A 146 0.52 -10.85 -23.95
C GLN A 146 0.35 -9.34 -24.22
N SER A 147 0.73 -8.42 -23.32
CA SER A 147 0.48 -6.98 -23.54
C SER A 147 1.63 -6.08 -23.03
N VAL A 148 2.82 -6.23 -23.63
CA VAL A 148 4.01 -5.38 -23.41
C VAL A 148 3.96 -4.11 -24.29
N LEU A 149 2.83 -3.40 -24.34
CA LEU A 149 2.72 -2.18 -25.15
C LEU A 149 2.77 -0.87 -24.34
N GLN A 150 2.60 -0.91 -23.01
CA GLN A 150 2.53 0.31 -22.17
C GLN A 150 3.35 0.24 -20.85
N GLY A 151 4.22 -0.77 -20.69
CA GLY A 151 4.99 -0.96 -19.45
C GLY A 151 4.15 -1.49 -18.27
N SER A 152 4.82 -1.84 -17.17
CA SER A 152 4.15 -2.34 -15.95
C SER A 152 3.83 -1.28 -14.90
N VAL A 153 2.85 -1.53 -14.02
CA VAL A 153 2.56 -0.61 -12.90
C VAL A 153 3.81 -0.43 -12.04
N SER A 154 4.55 -1.51 -11.79
CA SER A 154 5.83 -1.47 -11.07
C SER A 154 6.90 -0.69 -11.80
N GLU A 155 6.99 -0.85 -13.12
CA GLU A 155 7.93 -0.08 -13.95
C GLU A 155 7.55 1.40 -14.02
N TYR A 156 6.26 1.72 -14.14
CA TYR A 156 5.77 3.08 -14.09
C TYR A 156 6.12 3.74 -12.75
N CYS A 157 5.84 3.07 -11.63
CA CYS A 157 6.15 3.61 -10.30
C CYS A 157 7.66 3.77 -10.12
N PHE A 158 8.47 2.80 -10.56
CA PHE A 158 9.93 2.89 -10.46
C PHE A 158 10.49 4.13 -11.17
N HIS A 159 9.94 4.48 -12.34
CA HIS A 159 10.40 5.66 -13.08
C HIS A 159 9.78 6.96 -12.59
N ASN A 160 8.55 6.95 -12.06
CA ASN A 160 7.78 8.18 -11.81
C ASN A 160 7.61 8.53 -10.32
N CYS A 161 7.74 7.58 -9.39
CA CYS A 161 7.61 7.85 -7.96
C CYS A 161 8.88 8.53 -7.44
N LYS A 162 8.86 9.86 -7.34
CA LYS A 162 10.03 10.65 -6.91
C LYS A 162 10.13 10.86 -5.40
N SER A 163 9.03 10.66 -4.68
CA SER A 163 8.92 10.99 -3.25
C SER A 163 9.47 9.90 -2.31
N ALA A 164 9.66 8.68 -2.80
CA ALA A 164 10.13 7.56 -2.00
C ALA A 164 10.81 6.47 -2.86
N PRO A 165 11.77 5.71 -2.30
CA PRO A 165 12.30 4.51 -2.95
C PRO A 165 11.20 3.48 -3.25
N VAL A 166 11.27 2.85 -4.42
CA VAL A 166 10.35 1.77 -4.82
C VAL A 166 11.04 0.42 -4.66
N ILE A 167 10.42 -0.47 -3.90
CA ILE A 167 10.85 -1.86 -3.67
C ILE A 167 9.92 -2.78 -4.46
N ILE A 168 10.49 -3.48 -5.44
CA ILE A 168 9.77 -4.45 -6.26
C ILE A 168 10.10 -5.85 -5.74
N VAL A 169 9.09 -6.53 -5.19
CA VAL A 169 9.20 -7.90 -4.70
C VAL A 169 8.96 -8.86 -5.86
N PRO A 170 9.94 -9.72 -6.23
CA PRO A 170 9.76 -10.68 -7.30
C PRO A 170 8.67 -11.69 -6.94
N GLY A 171 7.87 -12.08 -7.95
CA GLY A 171 6.86 -13.13 -7.78
C GLY A 171 7.50 -14.48 -7.46
N LYS A 172 6.72 -15.34 -6.81
CA LYS A 172 7.09 -16.71 -6.48
C LYS A 172 7.21 -17.58 -7.72
N GLU A 173 8.17 -18.50 -7.73
CA GLU A 173 8.18 -19.58 -8.71
C GLU A 173 7.26 -20.73 -8.25
N ALA A 174 6.90 -21.63 -9.17
CA ALA A 174 6.10 -22.80 -8.83
C ALA A 174 6.89 -23.72 -7.88
N GLY A 175 6.62 -23.61 -6.58
CA GLY A 175 7.30 -24.37 -5.52
C GLY A 175 7.61 -23.57 -4.26
N ASP A 176 7.54 -22.23 -4.30
CA ASP A 176 7.81 -21.40 -3.11
C ASP A 176 6.63 -21.44 -2.13
N GLU A 177 6.89 -21.85 -0.88
CA GLU A 177 5.89 -21.86 0.19
C GLU A 177 5.41 -20.45 0.53
N SER A 178 4.15 -20.32 0.98
CA SER A 178 3.63 -19.09 1.59
C SER A 178 4.57 -18.60 2.69
N LEU A 179 4.83 -17.29 2.73
CA LEU A 179 5.71 -16.74 3.78
C LEU A 179 4.99 -16.68 5.14
N ILE A 180 3.66 -16.86 5.12
CA ILE A 180 2.72 -16.81 6.24
C ILE A 180 1.76 -17.98 6.08
#